data_AF-A0A834GCL1-F1
#
_entry.id   AF-A0A834GCL1-F1
#
_cell.length_a   1.000
_cell.length_b   1.000
_cell.length_c   1.000
_cell.angle_alpha   90.00
_cell.angle_beta   90.00
_cell.angle_gamma   90.00
#
_symmetry.space_group_name_H-M   'P 1'
#
loop_
_entity.id
_entity.type
_entity.pdbx_description
1 polymer ?
#
loop_
_entity_poly.entity_id
_entity_poly.type
_entity_poly.pdbx_seq_one_letter_code
_entity_poly.pdbx_strand_id
1 'polypeptide(L)'
;MMITDVLDARLPPPTNPIVAGDIILVATMAFACLHPQPKSRPSMLHLSEEFLSRRKALAAPLRTVSLWNLWNQKMDFVHQSNEQVISGQV
;
A
#
# COMPACT_ATOMS: atom_id res chain seq x y z
N MET A 1 -1.79 11.41 12.52
CA MET A 1 -0.48 11.35 11.86
C MET A 1 -0.70 11.08 10.39
N MET A 2 -0.35 12.05 9.57
CA MET A 2 -0.40 12.00 8.12
C MET A 2 0.88 11.37 7.57
N ILE A 3 0.83 10.88 6.34
CA ILE A 3 2.03 10.36 5.68
C ILE A 3 3.11 11.44 5.54
N THR A 4 2.73 12.71 5.39
CA THR A 4 3.66 13.85 5.34
C THR A 4 4.48 14.01 6.61
N ASP A 5 3.96 13.55 7.75
CA ASP A 5 4.63 13.69 9.05
C ASP A 5 5.80 12.70 9.23
N VAL A 6 5.89 11.68 8.38
CA VAL A 6 6.95 10.65 8.41
C VAL A 6 7.92 10.71 7.25
N LEU A 7 7.72 11.62 6.31
CA LEU A 7 8.67 11.84 5.23
C LEU A 7 9.93 12.52 5.75
N ASP A 8 11.07 12.25 5.12
CA ASP A 8 12.32 12.93 5.46
C ASP A 8 12.18 14.44 5.22
N ALA A 9 12.13 15.22 6.30
CA ALA A 9 11.93 16.67 6.25
C ALA A 9 13.08 17.44 5.56
N ARG A 10 14.22 16.78 5.29
CA ARG A 10 15.35 17.37 4.55
C ARG A 10 15.12 17.38 3.04
N LEU A 11 14.17 16.58 2.54
CA LEU A 11 13.84 16.51 1.13
C LEU A 11 12.78 17.56 0.77
N PRO A 12 12.78 18.07 -0.48
CA PRO A 12 11.72 18.96 -0.93
C PRO A 12 10.37 18.23 -0.90
N PRO A 13 9.26 18.94 -0.62
CA PRO A 13 7.93 18.34 -0.65
C PRO A 13 7.64 17.69 -2.01
N PRO A 14 7.12 16.46 -2.04
CA PRO A 14 6.77 15.80 -3.29
C PRO A 14 5.54 16.48 -3.91
N THR A 15 5.79 17.29 -4.94
CA THR A 15 4.74 18.01 -5.69
C THR A 15 4.22 17.24 -6.90
N ASN A 16 5.00 16.28 -7.41
CA ASN A 16 4.60 15.45 -8.55
C ASN A 16 3.54 14.42 -8.12
N PRO A 17 2.33 14.42 -8.73
CA PRO A 17 1.27 13.48 -8.38
C PRO A 17 1.64 12.00 -8.58
N ILE A 18 2.50 11.69 -9.54
CA ILE A 18 3.01 10.32 -9.78
C ILE A 18 3.87 9.90 -8.59
N VAL A 19 4.79 10.77 -8.16
CA VAL A 19 5.66 10.51 -7.00
C VAL A 19 4.83 10.38 -5.72
N ALA A 20 3.80 11.21 -5.53
CA ALA A 20 2.89 11.08 -4.40
C ALA A 20 2.17 9.72 -4.41
N GLY A 21 1.75 9.25 -5.59
CA GLY A 21 1.20 7.91 -5.77
C GLY A 21 2.19 6.82 -5.39
N ASP A 22 3.42 6.88 -5.88
CA ASP A 22 4.46 5.89 -5.57
C ASP A 22 4.77 5.84 -4.07
N ILE A 23 4.80 6.99 -3.40
CA ILE A 23 4.97 7.06 -1.94
C ILE A 23 3.81 6.36 -1.22
N ILE A 24 2.56 6.61 -1.63
CA ILE A 24 1.38 5.93 -1.07
C ILE A 24 1.50 4.42 -1.27
N LEU A 25 1.84 3.96 -2.48
CA LEU A 25 1.99 2.54 -2.81
C LEU A 25 3.04 1.87 -1.93
N VAL A 26 4.24 2.45 -1.85
CA VAL A 26 5.34 1.93 -1.02
C VAL A 26 4.95 1.89 0.45
N ALA A 27 4.33 2.95 0.97
CA ALA A 27 3.87 2.99 2.36
C ALA A 27 2.82 1.91 2.63
N THR A 28 1.82 1.73 1.75
CA THR A 28 0.82 0.65 1.86
C THR A 28 1.49 -0.73 1.90
N MET A 29 2.46 -0.99 1.02
CA MET A 29 3.17 -2.26 0.99
C MET A 29 4.03 -2.48 2.24
N ALA A 30 4.71 -1.43 2.72
CA ALA A 30 5.50 -1.49 3.94
C ALA A 30 4.61 -1.84 5.15
N PHE A 31 3.44 -1.20 5.29
CA PHE A 31 2.49 -1.52 6.36
C PHE A 31 1.95 -2.96 6.25
N ALA A 32 1.64 -3.44 5.04
CA ALA A 32 1.23 -4.83 4.84
C ALA A 32 2.31 -5.84 5.31
N CYS A 33 3.59 -5.51 5.15
CA CYS A 33 4.69 -6.34 5.63
C CYS A 33 4.79 -6.39 7.16
N LEU A 34 4.29 -5.36 7.85
CA LEU A 34 4.26 -5.26 9.31
C LEU A 34 3.07 -5.97 9.96
N HIS A 35 2.23 -6.66 9.17
CA HIS A 35 1.03 -7.32 9.70
C HIS A 35 1.39 -8.31 10.84
N PRO A 36 0.72 -8.25 12.02
CA PRO A 36 1.06 -9.10 13.15
C PRO A 36 1.00 -10.60 12.80
N GLN A 37 -0.05 -11.00 12.08
CA GLN A 37 -0.21 -12.37 11.58
C GLN A 37 0.75 -12.65 10.41
N PRO A 38 1.70 -13.61 10.52
CA PRO A 38 2.68 -13.88 9.47
C PRO A 38 2.07 -14.30 8.13
N LYS A 39 0.96 -15.07 8.15
CA LYS A 39 0.27 -15.54 6.94
C LYS A 39 -0.43 -14.45 6.15
N SER A 40 -0.69 -13.30 6.75
CA SER A 40 -1.34 -12.15 6.10
C SER A 40 -0.32 -11.18 5.50
N ARG A 41 0.98 -11.36 5.78
CA ARG A 41 2.04 -10.57 5.16
C ARG A 41 2.18 -10.99 3.69
N PRO A 42 2.40 -10.03 2.78
CA PRO A 42 2.60 -10.36 1.38
C PRO A 42 3.90 -11.13 1.17
N SER A 43 3.92 -12.03 0.17
CA SER A 43 5.15 -12.64 -0.31
C SER A 43 5.97 -11.64 -1.12
N MET A 44 7.28 -11.87 -1.26
CA MET A 44 8.13 -11.05 -2.14
C MET A 44 7.63 -11.07 -3.60
N LEU A 45 7.06 -12.20 -4.04
CA LEU A 45 6.45 -12.32 -5.37
C LEU A 45 5.28 -11.34 -5.52
N HIS A 46 4.30 -11.37 -4.61
CA HIS A 46 3.17 -10.44 -4.62
C HIS A 46 3.61 -8.97 -4.55
N LEU A 47 4.60 -8.65 -3.71
CA LEU A 47 5.18 -7.31 -3.64
C LEU A 47 5.78 -6.89 -4.98
N SER A 48 6.60 -7.75 -5.59
CA SER A 48 7.24 -7.46 -6.87
C SER A 48 6.22 -7.24 -8.00
N GLU A 49 5.17 -8.04 -8.05
CA GLU A 49 4.10 -7.91 -9.04
C GLU A 49 3.31 -6.62 -8.85
N GLU A 50 3.04 -6.21 -7.62
CA GLU A 50 2.35 -4.96 -7.33
C GLU A 50 3.19 -3.74 -7.74
N PHE A 51 4.51 -3.77 -7.49
CA PHE A 51 5.41 -2.70 -7.94
C PHE A 51 5.53 -2.65 -9.47
N LEU A 52 5.58 -3.81 -10.14
CA LEU A 52 5.65 -3.88 -11.60
C LEU A 52 4.35 -3.44 -12.28
N SER A 53 3.22 -3.83 -11.72
CA SER A 53 1.90 -3.49 -12.26
C SER A 53 1.56 -2.01 -12.11
N ARG A 54 2.27 -1.26 -11.24
CA ARG A 54 1.99 0.15 -10.92
C ARG A 54 0.50 0.39 -10.78
N ARG A 55 -0.19 -0.50 -10.05
CA ARG A 55 -1.64 -0.41 -9.86
C ARG A 55 -1.93 0.97 -9.31
N LYS A 56 -2.65 1.78 -10.11
CA LYS A 56 -2.75 3.25 -9.95
C LYS A 56 -2.93 3.60 -8.49
N ALA A 57 -1.85 4.05 -7.86
CA ALA A 57 -1.94 4.59 -6.53
C ALA A 57 -2.96 5.72 -6.58
N LEU A 58 -3.87 5.75 -5.60
CA LEU A 58 -4.87 6.80 -5.49
C LEU A 58 -4.17 8.13 -5.64
N ALA A 59 -4.61 8.93 -6.62
CA ALA A 59 -4.15 10.31 -6.81
C ALA A 59 -4.70 11.20 -5.67
N ALA A 60 -4.45 10.80 -4.43
CA ALA A 60 -4.81 11.51 -3.24
C ALA A 60 -3.63 12.42 -2.86
N PRO A 61 -3.88 13.68 -2.54
CA PRO A 61 -2.85 14.53 -1.95
C PRO A 61 -2.30 13.88 -0.67
N LEU A 62 -0.98 13.82 -0.51
CA LEU A 62 -0.36 13.18 0.66
C LEU A 62 -0.90 13.75 1.99
N ARG A 63 -1.18 15.05 2.04
CA ARG A 63 -1.75 15.73 3.21
C ARG A 63 -3.13 15.20 3.66
N THR A 64 -3.85 14.49 2.78
CA THR A 64 -5.17 13.89 3.10
C THR A 64 -5.07 12.41 3.45
N VAL A 65 -3.89 11.81 3.34
CA VAL A 65 -3.66 10.39 3.60
C VAL A 65 -3.09 10.21 5.00
N SER A 66 -3.91 9.69 5.90
CA SER A 66 -3.46 9.32 7.24
C SER A 66 -2.74 7.97 7.23
N LEU A 67 -1.78 7.78 8.14
CA LEU A 67 -1.12 6.47 8.31
C LEU A 67 -2.13 5.36 8.65
N TRP A 68 -3.18 5.73 9.40
CA TRP A 68 -4.29 4.83 9.74
C TRP A 68 -5.06 4.35 8.52
N ASN A 69 -5.32 5.23 7.53
CA ASN A 69 -6.01 4.85 6.31
C ASN A 69 -5.19 3.81 5.52
N LEU A 70 -3.86 3.97 5.46
CA LEU A 70 -2.97 3.02 4.78
C LEU A 70 -2.94 1.66 5.48
N TRP A 71 -2.96 1.65 6.81
CA TRP A 71 -3.02 0.44 7.60
C TRP A 71 -4.30 -0.36 7.32
N ASN A 72 -5.45 0.32 7.28
CA ASN A 72 -6.73 -0.35 7.09
C ASN A 72 -7.00 -0.78 5.65
N GLN A 73 -6.43 -0.09 4.66
CA GLN A 73 -6.68 -0.37 3.24
C GLN A 73 -6.32 -1.80 2.81
N LYS A 74 -5.38 -2.46 3.50
CA LYS A 74 -4.96 -3.83 3.18
C LYS A 74 -5.87 -4.90 3.78
N MET A 75 -6.75 -4.55 4.73
CA MET A 75 -7.74 -5.50 5.26
C MET A 75 -8.73 -5.93 4.16
N ASP A 76 -8.99 -5.09 3.15
CA ASP A 76 -9.84 -5.43 2.00
C ASP A 76 -9.09 -6.24 0.93
N PHE A 77 -7.79 -6.02 0.74
CA PHE A 77 -6.96 -6.80 -0.21
C PHE A 77 -6.75 -8.25 0.23
N VAL A 78 -6.66 -8.51 1.54
CA VAL A 78 -6.57 -9.87 2.09
C VAL A 78 -7.89 -10.64 1.88
N HIS A 79 -9.03 -9.94 1.84
CA HIS A 79 -10.31 -10.55 1.48
C HIS A 79 -10.35 -10.96 0.00
N GLN A 80 -9.83 -10.12 -0.90
CA GLN A 80 -9.76 -10.46 -2.33
C GLN A 80 -8.80 -11.61 -2.66
N SER A 81 -7.67 -11.76 -1.95
CA SER A 81 -6.82 -12.95 -2.13
C SER A 81 -7.48 -14.23 -1.64
N ASN A 82 -8.42 -14.15 -0.69
CA ASN A 82 -9.13 -15.30 -0.17
C ASN A 82 -10.36 -15.69 -1.01
N GLU A 83 -10.91 -14.78 -1.81
CA GLU A 83 -12.05 -15.05 -2.72
C GLU A 83 -11.62 -15.63 -4.08
N GLN A 84 -10.38 -15.40 -4.52
CA GLN A 84 -9.87 -15.98 -5.77
C GLN A 84 -9.50 -17.47 -5.66
N VAL A 85 -9.41 -18.03 -4.45
CA VAL A 85 -9.08 -19.45 -4.24
C VAL A 85 -10.32 -20.35 -4.31
N ILE A 86 -11.54 -19.81 -4.16
CA ILE A 86 -12.78 -20.63 -4.08
C ILE A 86 -13.50 -20.76 -5.44
N SER A 87 -13.05 -20.06 -6.50
CA SER A 87 -13.68 -20.18 -7.83
C SER A 87 -12.99 -21.20 -8.77
N GLY A 88 -12.04 -21.99 -8.27
CA GLY A 88 -11.19 -22.88 -9.10
C GLY A 88 -11.42 -24.38 -8.95
N GLN A 89 -12.44 -24.84 -8.21
CA GLN A 89 -12.66 -26.28 -8.00
C GLN A 89 -14.14 -26.65 -7.91
N VAL A 90 -14.78 -26.81 -9.07
CA VAL A 90 -15.68 -27.92 -9.46
C VAL A 90 -15.56 -28.10 -10.97
#